data_AF-A0A8T3MYF0-F1
#
_entry.id   AF-A0A8T3MYF0-F1
#
_cell.length_a   1.000
_cell.length_b   1.000
_cell.length_c   1.000
_cell.angle_alpha   90.00
_cell.angle_beta   90.00
_cell.angle_gamma   90.00
#
_symmetry.space_group_name_H-M   'P 1'
#
loop_
_entity.id
_entity.type
_entity.pdbx_description
1 polymer ?
#
loop_
_entity_poly.entity_id
_entity_poly.type
_entity_poly.pdbx_seq_one_letter_code
_entity_poly.pdbx_strand_id
1 'polypeptide(L)'
;MNDTGRVTPAPADRTARITHLDRDRPLVEAAQRDPLRFDALYRRYLAQVYSYAFYELGDHHEAEDATERAFLAALANLGRFEERARPADGEGASTFRVWLFQIARNAVAYQRRGRRRHPQAPLEAAALIADPLD
;
A
#
# COMPACT_ATOMS: atom_id res chain seq x y z
N MET A 1 -34.12 28.19 -52.41
CA MET A 1 -34.13 26.77 -52.85
C MET A 1 -32.76 26.21 -52.54
N ASN A 2 -32.56 25.77 -51.29
CA ASN A 2 -31.27 25.41 -50.74
C ASN A 2 -31.48 24.05 -50.09
N ASP A 3 -31.30 23.02 -50.91
CA ASP A 3 -31.36 21.63 -50.49
C ASP A 3 -30.10 21.31 -49.68
N THR A 4 -30.31 21.00 -48.42
CA THR A 4 -29.27 20.82 -47.41
C THR A 4 -28.98 19.32 -47.36
N GLY A 5 -28.00 18.88 -48.17
CA GLY A 5 -27.48 17.52 -48.16
C GLY A 5 -26.98 17.14 -46.76
N ARG A 6 -27.83 16.46 -46.00
CA ARG A 6 -27.53 15.90 -44.68
C ARG A 6 -26.50 14.78 -44.86
N VAL A 7 -25.23 15.10 -44.66
CA VAL A 7 -24.18 14.10 -44.43
C VAL A 7 -24.57 13.35 -43.16
N THR A 8 -24.87 12.06 -43.29
CA THR A 8 -25.06 11.17 -42.15
C THR A 8 -23.67 10.83 -41.61
N PRO A 9 -23.29 11.19 -40.38
CA PRO A 9 -22.05 10.67 -39.84
C PRO A 9 -22.21 9.16 -39.61
N ALA A 10 -21.30 8.38 -40.18
CA ALA A 10 -21.14 6.96 -39.90
C ALA A 10 -21.09 6.73 -38.38
N PRO A 11 -21.63 5.62 -37.85
CA PRO A 11 -21.52 5.32 -36.43
C PRO A 11 -20.04 5.30 -36.07
N ALA A 12 -19.66 6.25 -35.21
CA ALA A 12 -18.31 6.38 -34.72
C ALA A 12 -17.84 5.00 -34.26
N ASP A 13 -16.68 4.63 -34.82
CA ASP A 13 -15.89 3.49 -34.46
C ASP A 13 -16.00 3.26 -32.95
N ARG A 14 -16.49 2.07 -32.59
CA ARG A 14 -16.71 1.59 -31.24
C ARG A 14 -15.34 1.45 -30.61
N THR A 15 -14.80 2.60 -30.22
CA THR A 15 -13.47 2.81 -29.69
C THR A 15 -13.23 1.68 -28.72
N ALA A 16 -12.32 0.78 -29.11
CA ALA A 16 -11.89 -0.33 -28.29
C ALA A 16 -11.72 0.23 -26.89
N ARG A 17 -12.63 -0.13 -25.99
CA ARG A 17 -12.53 0.26 -24.59
C ARG A 17 -11.26 -0.39 -24.14
N ILE A 18 -10.16 0.36 -24.11
CA ILE A 18 -8.95 -0.05 -23.41
C ILE A 18 -9.44 -0.17 -21.97
N THR A 19 -9.84 -1.38 -21.59
CA THR A 19 -10.15 -1.69 -20.20
C THR A 19 -8.87 -1.43 -19.48
N HIS A 20 -8.79 -0.27 -18.84
CA HIS A 20 -7.61 0.18 -18.17
C HIS A 20 -7.35 -0.82 -17.03
N LEU A 21 -6.47 -1.78 -17.30
CA LEU A 21 -6.24 -2.90 -16.41
C LEU A 21 -5.50 -2.33 -15.21
N ASP A 22 -6.05 -2.46 -13.99
CA ASP A 22 -5.26 -2.19 -12.78
C ASP A 22 -3.88 -2.84 -12.95
N ARG A 23 -2.84 -2.02 -12.80
CA ARG A 23 -1.47 -2.38 -13.17
C ARG A 23 -0.89 -3.53 -12.33
N ASP A 24 -1.46 -3.80 -11.17
CA ASP A 24 -1.01 -4.85 -10.25
C ASP A 24 -1.92 -6.08 -10.26
N ARG A 25 -3.09 -6.01 -10.91
CA ARG A 25 -4.02 -7.14 -11.03
C ARG A 25 -3.34 -8.48 -11.34
N PRO A 26 -2.50 -8.62 -12.40
CA PRO A 26 -1.91 -9.91 -12.71
C PRO A 26 -1.01 -10.45 -11.58
N LEU A 27 -0.34 -9.56 -10.84
CA LEU A 27 0.49 -9.95 -9.69
C LEU A 27 -0.38 -10.36 -8.49
N VAL A 28 -1.45 -9.61 -8.23
CA VAL A 28 -2.44 -9.92 -7.18
C VAL A 28 -3.09 -11.27 -7.45
N GLU A 29 -3.63 -11.46 -8.64
CA GLU A 29 -4.28 -12.71 -9.05
C GLU A 29 -3.35 -13.92 -8.99
N ALA A 30 -2.07 -13.73 -9.31
CA ALA A 30 -1.07 -14.79 -9.22
C ALA A 30 -0.76 -15.12 -7.75
N ALA A 31 -0.60 -14.10 -6.90
CA ALA A 31 -0.32 -14.25 -5.48
C ALA A 31 -1.53 -14.76 -4.67
N GLN A 32 -2.76 -14.54 -5.14
CA GLN A 32 -3.97 -15.14 -4.56
C GLN A 32 -4.06 -16.65 -4.82
N ARG A 33 -3.56 -17.12 -5.97
CA ARG A 33 -3.53 -18.56 -6.31
C ARG A 33 -2.34 -19.28 -5.69
N ASP A 34 -1.20 -18.60 -5.61
CA ASP A 34 0.05 -19.13 -5.08
C ASP A 34 0.73 -18.05 -4.21
N PRO A 35 0.69 -18.17 -2.88
CA PRO A 35 1.29 -17.21 -1.97
C PRO A 35 2.79 -16.95 -2.22
N LEU A 36 3.53 -17.88 -2.83
CA LEU A 36 4.94 -17.68 -3.17
C LEU A 36 5.14 -16.58 -4.22
N ARG A 37 4.11 -16.29 -5.03
CA ARG A 37 4.15 -15.21 -6.03
C ARG A 37 3.98 -13.82 -5.43
N PHE A 38 3.71 -13.71 -4.13
CA PHE A 38 3.64 -12.43 -3.44
C PHE A 38 4.97 -11.66 -3.46
N ASP A 39 6.10 -12.33 -3.64
CA ASP A 39 7.44 -11.70 -3.75
C ASP A 39 7.48 -10.57 -4.79
N ALA A 40 6.77 -10.71 -5.92
CA ALA A 40 6.72 -9.66 -6.93
C ALA A 40 6.05 -8.38 -6.42
N LEU A 41 4.96 -8.50 -5.64
CA LEU A 41 4.30 -7.37 -4.98
C LEU A 41 5.18 -6.79 -3.87
N TYR A 42 5.82 -7.66 -3.09
CA TYR A 42 6.75 -7.26 -2.04
C TYR A 42 7.88 -6.40 -2.58
N ARG A 43 8.64 -6.89 -3.59
CA ARG A 43 9.74 -6.13 -4.20
C ARG A 43 9.30 -4.80 -4.80
N ARG A 44 8.10 -4.75 -5.40
CA ARG A 44 7.56 -3.53 -6.01
C ARG A 44 7.25 -2.45 -4.97
N TYR A 45 6.81 -2.83 -3.77
CA TYR A 45 6.28 -1.90 -2.78
C TYR A 45 7.13 -1.73 -1.53
N LEU A 46 8.14 -2.59 -1.30
CA LEU A 46 8.97 -2.59 -0.09
C LEU A 46 9.52 -1.20 0.22
N ALA A 47 10.25 -0.61 -0.74
CA ALA A 47 10.86 0.71 -0.55
C ALA A 47 9.81 1.81 -0.30
N GLN A 48 8.64 1.74 -0.93
CA GLN A 48 7.59 2.75 -0.76
C GLN A 48 6.93 2.66 0.62
N VAL A 49 6.64 1.43 1.09
CA VAL A 49 6.06 1.20 2.41
C VAL A 49 7.07 1.54 3.51
N TYR A 50 8.33 1.13 3.34
CA TYR A 50 9.41 1.46 4.26
C TYR A 50 9.61 2.97 4.38
N SER A 51 9.78 3.68 3.26
CA SER A 51 9.96 5.14 3.27
C SER A 51 8.78 5.86 3.90
N TYR A 52 7.55 5.38 3.68
CA TYR A 52 6.36 5.90 4.35
C TYR A 52 6.41 5.68 5.87
N ALA A 53 6.71 4.45 6.31
CA ALA A 53 6.80 4.14 7.73
C ALA A 53 7.92 4.94 8.41
N PHE A 54 9.08 5.05 7.78
CA PHE A 54 10.21 5.83 8.26
C PHE A 54 9.87 7.32 8.37
N TYR A 55 9.22 7.90 7.36
CA TYR A 55 8.76 9.29 7.42
C TYR A 55 7.79 9.54 8.57
N GLU A 56 6.90 8.59 8.87
CA GLU A 56 5.92 8.73 9.95
C GLU A 56 6.50 8.45 11.36
N LEU A 57 7.49 7.59 11.48
CA LEU A 57 8.00 7.12 12.78
C LEU A 57 9.32 7.81 13.18
N GLY A 58 10.16 8.16 12.21
CA GLY A 58 11.46 8.80 12.43
C GLY A 58 12.52 7.87 13.03
N ASP A 59 12.23 6.58 13.15
CA ASP A 59 13.13 5.55 13.70
C ASP A 59 13.21 4.37 12.73
N HIS A 60 14.42 3.88 12.47
CA HIS A 60 14.66 2.79 11.51
C HIS A 60 14.08 1.47 11.99
N HIS A 61 14.25 1.12 13.27
CA HIS A 61 13.75 -0.14 13.82
C HIS A 61 12.22 -0.17 13.84
N GLU A 62 11.58 0.92 14.29
CA GLU A 62 10.12 0.99 14.27
C GLU A 62 9.56 0.94 12.83
N ALA A 63 10.28 1.51 11.86
CA ALA A 63 9.91 1.48 10.44
C ALA A 63 10.07 0.09 9.83
N GLU A 64 11.15 -0.64 10.13
CA GLU A 64 11.34 -2.04 9.73
C GLU A 64 10.22 -2.92 10.25
N ASP A 65 9.95 -2.85 11.55
CA ASP A 65 8.86 -3.60 12.18
C ASP A 65 7.48 -3.27 11.58
N ALA A 66 7.18 -1.97 11.38
CA ALA A 66 5.91 -1.56 10.77
C ALA A 66 5.77 -2.09 9.35
N THR A 67 6.87 -2.09 8.59
CA THR A 67 6.92 -2.60 7.22
C THR A 67 6.68 -4.10 7.18
N GLU A 68 7.38 -4.86 8.02
CA GLU A 68 7.18 -6.31 8.16
C GLU A 68 5.72 -6.62 8.52
N ARG A 69 5.20 -5.95 9.54
CA ARG A 69 3.82 -6.13 10.00
C ARG A 69 2.80 -5.81 8.91
N ALA A 70 3.06 -4.80 8.09
CA ALA A 70 2.20 -4.44 6.98
C ALA A 70 2.19 -5.52 5.89
N PHE A 71 3.36 -6.04 5.49
CA PHE A 71 3.45 -7.08 4.46
C PHE A 71 2.92 -8.43 4.95
N LEU A 72 3.16 -8.81 6.21
CA LEU A 72 2.58 -10.02 6.80
C LEU A 72 1.05 -9.93 6.83
N ALA A 73 0.50 -8.78 7.24
CA ALA A 73 -0.94 -8.56 7.22
C ALA A 73 -1.52 -8.55 5.80
N ALA A 74 -0.81 -7.95 4.84
CA ALA A 74 -1.21 -7.98 3.44
C ALA A 74 -1.23 -9.40 2.88
N LEU A 75 -0.17 -10.19 3.09
CA LEU A 75 -0.12 -11.58 2.66
C LEU A 75 -1.25 -12.42 3.27
N ALA A 76 -1.49 -12.28 4.57
CA ALA A 76 -2.55 -13.00 5.27
C ALA A 76 -3.97 -12.66 4.79
N ASN A 77 -4.19 -11.43 4.31
CA ASN A 77 -5.51 -10.96 3.87
C ASN A 77 -5.68 -10.94 2.36
N LEU A 78 -4.63 -11.26 1.58
CA LEU A 78 -4.63 -11.15 0.13
C LEU A 78 -5.72 -12.00 -0.53
N GLY A 79 -6.01 -13.19 0.01
CA GLY A 79 -7.07 -14.06 -0.50
C GLY A 79 -8.48 -13.48 -0.39
N ARG A 80 -8.68 -12.43 0.44
CA ARG A 80 -9.95 -11.70 0.59
C ARG A 80 -9.92 -10.33 -0.06
N PHE A 81 -8.80 -9.94 -0.66
CA PHE A 81 -8.69 -8.67 -1.35
C PHE A 81 -9.51 -8.72 -2.64
N GLU A 82 -10.48 -7.82 -2.74
CA GLU A 82 -11.29 -7.62 -3.94
C GLU A 82 -10.83 -6.35 -4.65
N GLU A 83 -10.43 -6.49 -5.90
CA GLU A 83 -10.09 -5.36 -6.75
C GLU A 83 -11.36 -4.55 -7.08
N ARG A 84 -11.39 -3.30 -6.62
CA ARG A 84 -12.48 -2.34 -6.91
C ARG A 84 -11.94 -1.25 -7.83
N ALA A 85 -11.56 -1.63 -9.04
CA ALA A 85 -11.10 -0.64 -10.03
C ALA A 85 -12.25 0.33 -10.35
N ARG A 86 -12.09 1.62 -10.03
CA ARG A 86 -13.02 2.65 -10.47
C ARG A 86 -12.49 3.25 -11.77
N PRO A 87 -13.30 3.29 -12.86
CA PRO A 87 -12.88 3.86 -14.15
C PRO A 87 -12.41 5.33 -14.09
N ALA A 88 -12.66 6.03 -12.98
CA ALA A 88 -12.28 7.43 -12.78
C ALA A 88 -10.85 7.64 -12.26
N ASP A 89 -10.12 6.58 -11.89
CA ASP A 89 -8.85 6.71 -11.17
C ASP A 89 -7.63 6.99 -12.08
N GLY A 90 -7.87 7.17 -13.38
CA GLY A 90 -6.84 7.51 -14.36
C GLY A 90 -5.97 6.33 -14.80
N GLU A 91 -5.09 6.61 -15.77
CA GLU A 91 -4.15 5.63 -16.32
C GLU A 91 -3.07 5.27 -15.28
N GLY A 92 -2.74 4.00 -15.10
CA GLY A 92 -1.80 3.47 -14.11
C GLY A 92 -2.28 3.33 -12.65
N ALA A 93 -3.57 3.50 -12.31
CA ALA A 93 -4.03 3.32 -10.93
C ALA A 93 -3.85 1.86 -10.44
N SER A 94 -3.54 1.71 -9.14
CA SER A 94 -3.43 0.42 -8.45
C SER A 94 -4.26 0.43 -7.17
N THR A 95 -5.35 -0.33 -7.17
CA THR A 95 -6.22 -0.54 -6.01
C THR A 95 -5.50 -1.32 -4.91
N PHE A 96 -4.63 -2.25 -5.30
CA PHE A 96 -3.77 -2.98 -4.36
C PHE A 96 -2.84 -2.04 -3.61
N ARG A 97 -2.20 -1.07 -4.30
CA ARG A 97 -1.35 -0.07 -3.64
C ARG A 97 -2.13 0.70 -2.60
N VAL A 98 -3.33 1.17 -2.94
CA VAL A 98 -4.19 1.92 -2.00
C VAL A 98 -4.48 1.08 -0.75
N TRP A 99 -4.89 -0.18 -0.95
CA TRP A 99 -5.17 -1.11 0.14
C TRP A 99 -3.94 -1.41 1.00
N LEU A 100 -2.78 -1.66 0.38
CA LEU A 100 -1.52 -1.90 1.09
C LEU A 100 -1.12 -0.71 1.96
N PHE A 101 -1.29 0.53 1.47
CA PHE A 101 -1.00 1.73 2.26
C PHE A 101 -1.98 1.96 3.40
N GLN A 102 -3.23 1.49 3.29
CA GLN A 102 -4.15 1.47 4.44
C GLN A 102 -3.66 0.52 5.53
N ILE A 103 -3.15 -0.66 5.15
CA ILE A 103 -2.54 -1.60 6.10
C ILE A 103 -1.28 -0.97 6.73
N ALA A 104 -0.41 -0.37 5.93
CA ALA A 104 0.81 0.28 6.41
C ALA A 104 0.49 1.40 7.42
N ARG A 105 -0.51 2.24 7.15
CA ARG A 105 -0.99 3.26 8.09
C ARG A 105 -1.42 2.66 9.43
N ASN A 106 -2.12 1.52 9.41
CA ASN A 106 -2.53 0.83 10.64
C ASN A 106 -1.33 0.27 11.41
N ALA A 107 -0.32 -0.25 10.72
CA ALA A 107 0.93 -0.73 11.32
C ALA A 107 1.73 0.41 11.98
N VAL A 108 1.89 1.56 11.29
CA VAL A 108 2.49 2.77 11.87
C VAL A 108 1.72 3.24 13.10
N ALA A 109 0.38 3.27 13.03
CA ALA A 109 -0.45 3.65 14.18
C ALA A 109 -0.28 2.67 15.36
N TYR A 110 -0.04 1.40 15.09
CA TYR A 110 0.29 0.42 16.12
C TYR A 110 1.61 0.75 16.82
N GLN A 111 2.68 1.04 16.07
CA GLN A 111 4.00 1.38 16.64
C GLN A 111 3.94 2.65 17.49
N ARG A 112 3.29 3.71 16.97
CA ARG A 112 3.08 4.95 17.73
C ARG A 112 2.36 4.71 19.06
N ARG A 113 1.39 3.79 19.10
CA ARG A 113 0.70 3.43 20.36
C ARG A 113 1.58 2.61 21.30
N GLY A 114 2.42 1.70 20.77
CA GLY A 114 3.40 0.95 21.55
C GLY A 114 4.39 1.87 22.25
N ARG A 115 5.00 2.79 21.50
CA ARG A 115 5.94 3.80 22.00
C ARG A 115 5.36 4.67 23.13
N ARG A 116 4.08 5.04 23.02
CA ARG A 116 3.39 5.80 24.08
C ARG A 116 3.18 5.01 25.37
N ARG A 117 3.04 3.68 25.29
CA ARG A 117 2.83 2.80 26.46
C ARG A 117 4.15 2.39 27.12
N HIS A 118 5.22 2.30 26.34
CA HIS A 118 6.56 1.97 26.82
C HIS A 118 7.57 3.00 26.31
N PRO A 119 7.64 4.19 26.93
CA PRO A 119 8.66 5.17 26.60
C PRO A 119 10.04 4.52 26.76
N GLN A 120 10.77 4.40 25.65
CA GLN A 120 12.15 3.95 25.65
C GLN A 120 13.00 5.11 26.18
N ALA A 121 13.73 4.89 27.29
CA ALA A 121 14.73 5.82 27.80
C ALA A 121 16.12 5.22 27.58
N PRO A 122 17.17 6.06 27.37
CA PRO A 122 18.54 5.57 27.27
C PRO A 122 18.93 4.74 28.49
N LEU A 123 19.72 3.69 28.29
CA LEU A 123 20.16 2.81 29.39
C LEU A 123 20.95 3.60 30.46
N GLU A 124 21.65 4.66 30.06
CA GLU A 124 22.34 5.61 30.93
C GLU A 124 21.38 6.31 31.91
N ALA A 125 20.14 6.58 31.52
CA ALA A 125 19.11 7.13 32.41
C ALA A 125 18.68 6.12 33.50
N ALA A 126 18.79 4.81 33.23
CA ALA A 126 18.55 3.78 34.22
C ALA A 126 19.73 3.61 35.19
N ALA A 127 20.97 3.84 34.73
CA ALA A 127 22.15 3.81 35.59
C ALA A 127 22.11 4.89 36.70
N LEU A 128 21.50 6.04 36.43
CA LEU A 128 21.26 7.10 37.43
C LEU A 128 20.22 6.74 38.51
N ILE A 129 19.43 5.68 38.30
CA ILE A 129 18.43 5.20 39.27
C ILE A 129 19.06 4.17 40.23
N ALA A 130 20.16 3.53 39.82
CA ALA A 130 20.78 2.41 40.52
C ALA A 130 21.92 2.80 41.47
N ASP A 131 22.19 4.10 41.67
CA ASP A 131 23.13 4.59 42.68
C ASP A 131 22.35 5.11 43.91
N PRO A 132 21.98 4.25 44.86
CA PRO A 132 21.58 4.73 46.18
C PRO A 132 22.85 5.26 46.86
N LEU A 133 22.79 6.51 47.30
CA LEU A 133 23.73 7.05 48.27
C LEU A 133 23.79 6.11 49.50
N ASP A 134 25.03 5.85 49.93
CA ASP A 134 25.54 5.02 51.07
C ASP A 134 25.85 3.53 50.80
#